data_AF-A0AAW8ANI7-F1
#
_entry.id   AF-A0AAW8ANI7-F1
#
_cell.length_a   1.000
_cell.length_b   1.000
_cell.length_c   1.000
_cell.angle_alpha   90.00
_cell.angle_beta   90.00
_cell.angle_gamma   90.00
#
_symmetry.space_group_name_H-M   'P 1'
#
loop_
_entity.id
_entity.type
_entity.pdbx_description
1 polymer ?
#
loop_
_entity_poly.entity_id
_entity_poly.type
_entity_poly.pdbx_seq_one_letter_code
_entity_poly.pdbx_strand_id
1 'polypeptide(L)' 'ALLLRDAGSPADTRWVQERDDLPRLIRTGRHIARTRRYLPNFAWEIEPEDLVEHVRQEARNGDGWVKLVGDWIDRESG' A
#
# COMPACT_ATOMS: atom_id res chain seq x y z
N ALA A 1 23.93 -8.24 4.58
CA ALA A 1 23.08 -7.84 3.43
C ALA A 1 22.32 -6.57 3.81
N LEU A 2 22.10 -5.66 2.85
CA LEU A 2 21.27 -4.48 3.06
C LEU A 2 19.79 -4.83 2.92
N LEU A 3 18.95 -4.16 3.71
CA LEU A 3 17.49 -4.29 3.69
C LEU A 3 16.87 -2.95 3.28
N LEU A 4 16.01 -2.98 2.28
CA LEU A 4 15.26 -1.82 1.82
C LEU A 4 13.77 -2.01 2.08
N ARG A 5 13.06 -0.90 2.28
CA ARG A 5 11.61 -0.86 2.37
C ARG A 5 11.06 -0.06 1.20
N ASP A 6 10.29 -0.71 0.35
CA ASP A 6 9.49 -0.09 -0.70
C ASP A 6 8.17 0.36 -0.10
N ALA A 7 7.99 1.68 0.00
CA ALA A 7 6.81 2.29 0.57
C ALA A 7 5.66 2.44 -0.44
N GLY A 8 5.60 1.65 -1.52
CA GLY A 8 4.42 1.53 -2.37
C GLY A 8 4.67 2.00 -3.78
N SER A 9 5.81 1.60 -4.34
CA SER A 9 6.11 1.74 -5.76
C SER A 9 4.94 1.20 -6.59
N PRO A 10 4.47 1.95 -7.60
CA PRO A 10 3.46 1.46 -8.54
C PRO A 10 4.05 0.43 -9.51
N ALA A 11 5.38 0.34 -9.61
CA ALA A 11 6.05 -0.66 -10.40
C ALA A 11 6.07 -2.00 -9.66
N ASP A 12 5.95 -3.10 -10.41
CA ASP A 12 6.14 -4.41 -9.84
C ASP A 12 7.64 -4.70 -9.60
N THR A 13 8.06 -4.60 -8.34
CA THR A 13 9.44 -4.80 -7.88
C THR A 13 9.71 -6.22 -7.36
N ARG A 14 8.83 -7.20 -7.62
CA ARG A 14 8.93 -8.57 -7.07
C ARG A 14 10.18 -9.30 -7.57
N TRP A 15 10.58 -9.02 -8.81
CA TRP A 15 11.78 -9.55 -9.45
C TRP A 15 13.08 -9.26 -8.68
N VAL A 16 13.11 -8.21 -7.85
CA VAL A 16 14.30 -7.87 -7.04
C VAL A 16 14.68 -9.03 -6.10
N GLN A 17 13.69 -9.79 -5.62
CA GLN A 17 13.92 -10.92 -4.72
C GLN A 17 14.54 -12.15 -5.40
N GLU A 18 14.48 -12.22 -6.73
CA GLU A 18 15.02 -13.31 -7.55
C GLU A 18 16.51 -13.11 -7.86
N ARG A 19 17.09 -11.97 -7.46
CA ARG A 19 18.49 -11.60 -7.70
C ARG A 19 19.28 -11.53 -6.42
N ASP A 20 20.25 -12.43 -6.29
CA ASP A 20 21.12 -12.50 -5.12
C ASP A 20 22.13 -11.35 -5.02
N ASP A 21 22.34 -10.59 -6.11
CA ASP A 21 23.21 -9.42 -6.15
C ASP A 21 22.52 -8.11 -5.71
N LEU A 22 21.22 -8.15 -5.41
CA LEU A 22 20.44 -6.99 -4.97
C LEU A 22 20.06 -7.05 -3.47
N PRO A 23 19.72 -5.90 -2.84
CA PRO A 23 19.23 -5.89 -1.46
C PRO A 23 17.91 -6.66 -1.30
N ARG A 24 17.69 -7.20 -0.09
CA ARG A 24 16.37 -7.72 0.27
C ARG A 24 15.38 -6.56 0.35
N LEU A 25 14.20 -6.75 -0.23
CA LEU A 25 13.16 -5.73 -0.31
C LEU A 25 11.95 -6.13 0.52
N ILE A 26 11.50 -5.28 1.44
CA ILE A 26 10.19 -5.39 2.09
C ILE A 26 9.24 -4.43 1.39
N ARG A 27 8.13 -4.94 0.86
CA ARG A 27 7.14 -4.20 0.09
C ARG A 27 5.87 -3.96 0.90
N THR A 28 5.34 -2.74 0.86
CA THR A 28 3.92 -2.55 1.17
C THR A 28 3.05 -3.10 0.05
N GLY A 29 1.83 -3.52 0.38
CA GLY A 29 0.76 -3.67 -0.61
C GLY A 29 0.37 -2.32 -1.23
N ARG A 30 -0.57 -2.36 -2.18
CA ARG A 30 -1.16 -1.16 -2.79
C ARG A 30 -1.68 -0.22 -1.71
N HIS A 31 -1.52 1.08 -1.92
CA HIS A 31 -2.08 2.08 -1.00
C HIS A 31 -3.60 1.93 -0.91
N ILE A 32 -4.16 2.28 0.23
CA ILE A 32 -5.60 2.36 0.43
C ILE A 32 -5.93 3.82 0.78
N ALA A 33 -6.87 4.39 0.04
CA ALA A 33 -7.28 5.77 0.19
C ALA A 33 -8.80 5.89 0.05
N ARG A 34 -9.35 6.93 0.66
CA ARG A 34 -10.73 7.31 0.39
C ARG A 34 -10.88 7.83 -1.04
N THR A 35 -12.01 7.53 -1.67
CA THR A 35 -12.36 7.96 -3.03
C THR A 35 -12.05 9.45 -3.26
N ARG A 36 -11.29 9.75 -4.32
CA ARG A 36 -10.86 11.11 -4.71
C ARG A 36 -10.08 11.90 -3.64
N ARG A 37 -9.50 11.24 -2.63
CA ARG A 37 -8.68 11.89 -1.59
C ARG A 37 -7.17 11.59 -1.71
N TYR A 38 -6.74 11.02 -2.84
CA TYR A 38 -5.33 10.71 -3.09
C TYR A 38 -4.94 10.86 -4.57
N LEU A 39 -3.71 10.47 -4.92
CA LEU A 39 -3.22 10.43 -6.30
C LEU A 39 -4.03 9.44 -7.14
N PRO A 40 -4.50 9.85 -8.34
CA PRO A 40 -5.25 8.98 -9.23
C PRO A 40 -4.50 7.68 -9.55
N ASN A 41 -5.22 6.56 -9.58
CA ASN A 41 -4.74 5.22 -9.91
C ASN A 41 -3.68 4.62 -8.96
N PHE A 42 -3.28 5.34 -7.91
CA PHE A 42 -2.20 4.91 -7.02
C PHE A 42 -2.68 4.02 -5.87
N ALA A 43 -3.92 4.22 -5.42
CA ALA A 43 -4.52 3.49 -4.32
C ALA A 43 -5.76 2.68 -4.76
N TRP A 44 -6.16 1.75 -3.91
CA TRP A 44 -7.57 1.38 -3.81
C TRP A 44 -8.35 2.60 -3.35
N GLU A 45 -9.28 3.05 -4.16
CA GLU A 45 -10.24 4.11 -3.83
C GLU A 45 -11.51 3.45 -3.32
N ILE A 46 -11.75 3.57 -2.01
CA ILE A 46 -12.81 2.86 -1.31
C ILE A 46 -13.53 3.75 -0.30
N GLU A 47 -14.68 3.30 0.18
CA GLU A 47 -15.37 3.89 1.33
C GLU A 47 -15.08 3.09 2.63
N PRO A 48 -15.34 3.66 3.82
CA PRO A 48 -14.94 3.08 5.11
C PRO A 48 -15.41 1.64 5.37
N GLU A 49 -16.58 1.26 4.85
CA GLU A 49 -17.15 -0.08 4.96
C GLU A 49 -16.26 -1.18 4.35
N ASP A 50 -15.47 -0.83 3.32
CA ASP A 50 -14.60 -1.76 2.61
C ASP A 50 -13.17 -1.79 3.17
N LEU A 51 -12.85 -0.91 4.14
CA LEU A 51 -11.49 -0.68 4.63
C LEU A 51 -10.85 -1.95 5.17
N VAL A 52 -11.57 -2.69 6.02
CA VAL A 52 -11.02 -3.87 6.70
C VAL A 52 -10.67 -4.95 5.68
N GLU A 53 -11.49 -5.14 4.65
CA GLU A 53 -11.24 -6.17 3.64
C GLU A 53 -10.01 -5.82 2.80
N HIS A 54 -9.90 -4.57 2.34
CA HIS A 54 -8.74 -4.12 1.56
C HIS A 54 -7.45 -4.14 2.38
N VAL A 55 -7.50 -3.80 3.68
CA VAL A 55 -6.33 -3.91 4.58
C VAL A 55 -5.86 -5.36 4.66
N ARG A 56 -6.77 -6.33 4.81
CA ARG A 56 -6.40 -7.75 4.85
C ARG A 56 -5.84 -8.24 3.53
N GLN A 57 -6.41 -7.79 2.41
CA GLN A 57 -5.90 -8.11 1.09
C GLN A 57 -4.47 -7.58 0.91
N GLU A 58 -4.23 -6.31 1.21
CA GLU A 58 -2.91 -5.70 1.01
C GLU A 58 -1.86 -6.12 2.03
N ALA A 59 -2.28 -6.51 3.25
CA ALA A 59 -1.37 -7.15 4.21
C ALA A 59 -0.84 -8.51 3.70
N ARG A 60 -1.63 -9.24 2.89
CA ARG A 60 -1.20 -10.50 2.25
C ARG A 60 -0.41 -10.27 0.95
N ASN A 61 -0.78 -9.24 0.18
CA ASN A 61 -0.11 -8.93 -1.09
C ASN A 61 1.28 -8.31 -0.86
N GLY A 62 1.43 -7.50 0.19
CA GLY A 62 2.72 -7.01 0.65
C GLY A 62 3.38 -7.98 1.64
N ASP A 63 4.53 -7.57 2.17
CA ASP A 63 5.26 -8.31 3.20
C ASP A 63 4.70 -8.02 4.61
N GLY A 64 3.37 -8.05 4.76
CA GLY A 64 2.68 -7.69 6.00
C GLY A 64 2.57 -6.19 6.28
N TRP A 65 2.97 -5.34 5.34
CA TRP A 65 2.94 -3.87 5.47
C TRP A 65 1.85 -3.24 4.59
N VAL A 66 1.05 -2.35 5.17
CA VAL A 66 -0.04 -1.62 4.50
C VAL A 66 0.15 -0.12 4.68
N LYS A 67 -0.22 0.67 3.66
CA LYS A 67 -0.31 2.14 3.76
C LYS A 67 -1.75 2.63 3.59
N LEU A 68 -2.26 3.26 4.66
CA LEU A 68 -3.52 4.02 4.66
C LEU A 68 -3.24 5.51 4.46
N VAL A 69 -3.93 6.15 3.52
CA VAL A 69 -3.79 7.59 3.25
C VAL A 69 -4.75 8.39 4.12
N GLY A 70 -4.26 9.24 5.03
CA GLY A 70 -4.99 9.75 6.20
C GLY A 70 -6.26 10.61 6.02
N ASP A 71 -6.72 10.95 4.81
CA ASP A 71 -7.94 11.76 4.62
C ASP A 71 -9.23 10.89 4.68
N TRP A 72 -9.50 10.36 5.88
CA TRP A 72 -10.67 9.51 6.18
C TRP A 72 -11.74 10.20 7.04
N ILE A 73 -11.46 11.43 7.49
CA ILE A 73 -12.38 12.17 8.35
C ILE A 73 -13.58 12.64 7.51
N ASP A 74 -14.77 12.45 8.06
CA ASP A 74 -15.97 13.08 7.52
C ASP A 74 -15.95 14.57 7.85
N ARG A 75 -15.98 15.40 6.80
CA ARG A 75 -15.89 16.85 6.89
C ARG A 75 -17.19 17.50 7.37
N GLU A 76 -18.31 16.77 7.38
CA GLU A 76 -19.55 17.28 8.00
C GLU A 76 -19.50 17.25 9.53
N SER A 77 -18.60 16.43 10.10
CA SER A 77 -18.43 16.24 11.53
C SER A 77 -17.22 16.97 12.14
N GLY A 78 -16.52 17.82 11.37
CA GLY A 78 -15.33 18.57 11.81
C GLY A 78 -15.51 20.08 11.72
#